data_AF-A0A7C7FTS2-F1
#
_entry.id   AF-A0A7C7FTS2-F1
#
_cell.length_a   1.000
_cell.length_b   1.000
_cell.length_c   1.000
_cell.angle_alpha   90.00
_cell.angle_beta   90.00
_cell.angle_gamma   90.00
#
_symmetry.space_group_name_H-M   'P 1'
#
loop_
_entity.id
_entity.type
_entity.pdbx_description
1 polymer ?
#
loop_
_entity_poly.entity_id
_entity_poly.type
_entity_poly.pdbx_seq_one_letter_code
_entity_poly.pdbx_strand_id
1 'polypeptide(L)' 'MPEEATYPESIHKSMLYSVLAGGKRLRPVLVIASAEAVGGNRQDILPFAVAAEYIHTYTLIHDDLPALDNDD' A
#
# COMPACT_ATOMS: atom_id res chain seq x y z
N MET A 1 7.72 -6.18 -4.85
CA MET A 1 8.44 -4.95 -4.48
C MET A 1 9.92 -5.15 -4.72
N PRO A 2 10.66 -4.09 -5.07
CA PRO A 2 12.11 -4.16 -5.13
C PRO A 2 12.69 -4.46 -3.74
N GLU A 3 13.85 -5.12 -3.69
CA GLU A 3 14.57 -5.34 -2.45
C GLU A 3 15.17 -4.02 -1.96
N GLU A 4 15.24 -3.83 -0.64
CA GLU A 4 15.70 -2.59 -0.01
C GLU A 4 17.06 -2.13 -0.53
N ALA A 5 18.02 -3.06 -0.67
CA ALA A 5 19.38 -2.79 -1.13
C ALA A 5 19.53 -2.64 -2.65
N THR A 6 18.44 -2.79 -3.42
CA THR A 6 18.50 -2.63 -4.89
C THR A 6 18.61 -1.15 -5.24
N TYR A 7 19.49 -0.80 -6.18
CA TYR A 7 19.59 0.57 -6.68
C TYR A 7 18.30 1.01 -7.42
N PRO A 8 17.75 2.21 -7.18
CA PRO A 8 18.19 3.22 -6.21
C PRO A 8 17.68 2.93 -4.79
N GLU A 9 18.61 2.78 -3.85
CA GLU A 9 18.33 2.30 -2.49
C GLU A 9 17.44 3.27 -1.68
N SER A 10 17.64 4.58 -1.84
CA SER A 10 16.94 5.60 -1.04
C SER A 10 15.42 5.56 -1.23
N ILE A 11 14.95 5.47 -2.47
CA ILE A 11 13.51 5.43 -2.75
C ILE A 11 12.89 4.10 -2.33
N HIS A 12 13.61 2.98 -2.50
CA HIS A 12 13.11 1.67 -2.07
C HIS A 12 12.98 1.59 -0.55
N LYS A 13 13.95 2.15 0.19
CA LYS A 13 13.87 2.31 1.65
C LYS A 13 12.66 3.14 2.07
N SER A 14 12.44 4.30 1.47
CA SER A 14 11.29 5.15 1.77
C SER A 14 9.95 4.46 1.46
N MET A 15 9.85 3.79 0.31
CA MET A 15 8.65 3.03 -0.05
C MET A 15 8.36 1.90 0.94
N LEU A 16 9.37 1.11 1.31
CA LEU A 16 9.23 0.02 2.27
C LEU A 16 8.84 0.55 3.65
N TYR A 17 9.47 1.63 4.09
CA TYR A 17 9.14 2.29 5.35
C TYR A 17 7.65 2.67 5.39
N SER A 18 7.16 3.43 4.42
CA SER A 18 5.77 3.92 4.42
C SER A 18 4.75 2.79 4.24
N VAL A 19 5.01 1.81 3.37
CA VAL A 19 4.09 0.69 3.16
C VAL A 19 4.00 -0.17 4.42
N LEU A 20 5.11 -0.41 5.11
CA LEU A 20 5.18 -1.28 6.28
C LEU A 20 4.91 -0.54 7.60
N ALA A 21 4.79 0.80 7.57
CA ALA A 21 4.41 1.64 8.71
C ALA A 21 2.94 1.40 9.12
N GLY A 22 2.67 0.27 9.78
CA GLY A 22 1.39 0.00 10.46
C GLY A 22 0.15 0.21 9.58
N GLY A 23 -0.97 0.61 10.16
CA GLY A 23 -2.20 0.93 9.41
C GLY A 23 -3.28 -0.16 9.47
N LYS A 24 -4.53 0.25 9.24
CA LYS A 24 -5.72 -0.59 9.43
C LYS A 24 -5.92 -1.64 8.32
N ARG A 25 -5.22 -1.48 7.17
CA ARG A 25 -5.33 -2.34 5.98
C ARG A 25 -6.76 -2.55 5.50
N LEU A 26 -7.61 -1.53 5.66
CA LEU A 26 -9.03 -1.63 5.36
C LEU A 26 -9.29 -1.89 3.88
N ARG A 27 -8.52 -1.25 2.98
CA ARG A 27 -8.66 -1.40 1.53
C ARG A 27 -8.36 -2.83 1.06
N PRO A 28 -7.21 -3.45 1.41
CA PRO A 28 -6.96 -4.87 1.14
C PRO A 28 -8.06 -5.79 1.63
N VAL A 29 -8.51 -5.59 2.87
CA VAL A 29 -9.57 -6.41 3.47
C VAL A 29 -10.87 -6.30 2.68
N LEU A 30 -11.26 -5.09 2.28
CA LEU A 30 -12.46 -4.86 1.47
C LEU A 30 -12.34 -5.48 0.07
N VAL A 31 -11.18 -5.38 -0.57
CA VAL A 31 -10.95 -6.00 -1.90
C VAL A 31 -11.07 -7.51 -1.82
N ILE A 32 -10.42 -8.14 -0.83
CA ILE A 32 -10.49 -9.59 -0.63
C ILE A 32 -11.92 -10.02 -0.31
N ALA A 33 -12.58 -9.36 0.65
CA ALA A 33 -13.94 -9.68 1.06
C ALA A 33 -14.94 -9.54 -0.11
N SER A 34 -14.76 -8.53 -0.96
CA SER A 34 -15.62 -8.32 -2.14
C SER A 34 -15.46 -9.45 -3.16
N ALA A 35 -14.23 -9.92 -3.40
CA ALA A 35 -13.99 -11.05 -4.29
C ALA A 35 -14.56 -12.35 -3.72
N GLU A 36 -14.35 -12.61 -2.43
CA GLU A 36 -14.92 -13.80 -1.76
C GLU A 36 -16.46 -13.79 -1.79
N ALA A 37 -17.09 -12.62 -1.60
CA ALA A 37 -18.54 -12.47 -1.62
C ALA A 37 -19.19 -12.85 -2.97
N VAL A 38 -18.45 -12.77 -4.07
CA VAL A 38 -18.93 -13.14 -5.42
C VAL A 38 -18.37 -14.49 -5.89
N GLY A 39 -17.78 -15.29 -4.98
CA GLY A 39 -17.26 -16.63 -5.28
C GLY A 39 -15.84 -16.66 -5.86
N GLY A 40 -15.11 -15.54 -5.80
CA GLY A 40 -13.71 -15.45 -6.22
C GLY A 40 -12.74 -16.07 -5.21
N ASN A 41 -11.53 -16.40 -5.69
CA ASN A 41 -10.47 -16.96 -4.87
C ASN A 41 -9.61 -15.85 -4.25
N ARG A 42 -9.34 -15.95 -2.94
CA ARG A 42 -8.46 -15.02 -2.21
C ARG A 42 -7.06 -14.90 -2.81
N GLN A 43 -6.47 -16.01 -3.23
CA GLN A 43 -5.11 -16.04 -3.74
C GLN A 43 -5.00 -15.29 -5.07
N ASP A 44 -6.04 -15.36 -5.89
CA ASP A 44 -6.09 -14.70 -7.20
C ASP A 44 -6.30 -13.19 -7.05
N ILE A 45 -7.03 -12.74 -6.03
CA ILE A 45 -7.28 -11.31 -5.78
C ILE A 45 -6.16 -10.65 -4.95
N LEU A 46 -5.31 -11.43 -4.27
CA LEU A 46 -4.29 -10.90 -3.39
C LEU A 46 -3.37 -9.84 -4.05
N PRO A 47 -2.90 -10.00 -5.31
CA PRO A 47 -2.14 -8.96 -5.98
C PRO A 47 -2.89 -7.63 -6.12
N PHE A 48 -4.20 -7.67 -6.36
CA PHE A 48 -5.05 -6.47 -6.47
C PHE A 48 -5.28 -5.81 -5.11
N ALA A 49 -5.47 -6.61 -4.06
CA ALA A 49 -5.58 -6.11 -2.70
C ALA A 49 -4.29 -5.38 -2.27
N VAL A 50 -3.13 -5.94 -2.59
CA VAL A 50 -1.82 -5.31 -2.35
C VAL A 50 -1.65 -4.05 -3.18
N ALA A 51 -2.03 -4.07 -4.46
CA ALA A 51 -1.96 -2.88 -5.32
C ALA A 51 -2.82 -1.72 -4.78
N ALA A 52 -4.02 -2.02 -4.26
CA ALA A 52 -4.88 -1.01 -3.65
C ALA A 52 -4.24 -0.35 -2.42
N GLU A 53 -3.48 -1.11 -1.62
CA GLU A 53 -2.73 -0.56 -0.50
C GLU A 53 -1.55 0.29 -0.96
N TYR A 54 -0.85 -0.07 -2.04
CA TYR A 54 0.20 0.80 -2.57
C TYR A 54 -0.33 2.15 -3.01
N ILE A 55 -1.47 2.17 -3.70
CA ILE A 55 -2.11 3.43 -4.09
C ILE A 55 -2.47 4.23 -2.84
N HIS A 56 -3.04 3.57 -1.82
CA HIS A 56 -3.37 4.24 -0.56
C HIS A 56 -2.15 4.84 0.15
N THR A 57 -1.07 4.07 0.28
CA THR A 57 0.15 4.56 0.93
C THR A 57 0.77 5.71 0.13
N TYR A 58 0.73 5.64 -1.20
CA TYR A 58 1.15 6.75 -2.06
C TYR A 58 0.36 8.03 -1.77
N THR A 59 -0.98 7.96 -1.64
CA THR A 59 -1.76 9.17 -1.36
C THR A 59 -1.38 9.76 -0.01
N LEU A 60 -1.24 8.93 1.03
CA LEU A 60 -0.83 9.41 2.36
C LEU A 60 0.52 10.15 2.32
N ILE A 61 1.55 9.57 1.69
CA ILE A 61 2.86 10.24 1.57
C ILE A 61 2.74 11.62 0.92
N HIS A 62 1.87 11.75 -0.08
CA HIS A 62 1.66 13.01 -0.78
C HIS A 62 0.81 13.98 0.02
N ASP A 63 -0.26 13.51 0.65
CA ASP A 63 -1.17 14.30 1.49
C ASP A 63 -0.41 14.88 2.69
N ASP A 64 0.49 14.11 3.30
CA ASP A 64 1.32 14.53 4.45
C ASP A 64 2.34 15.64 4.10
N LEU A 65 2.58 15.94 2.81
CA LEU A 65 3.56 16.96 2.42
C LEU A 65 3.19 18.36 2.99
N PRO A 66 4.19 19.23 3.27
CA PRO A 66 3.95 20.58 3.79
C PRO A 66 3.01 21.46 2.97
N ALA A 67 2.82 21.12 1.69
CA ALA A 67 1.98 21.85 0.76
C ALA A 67 0.50 21.42 0.80
N LEU A 68 0.18 20.28 1.41
CA LEU A 68 -1.16 19.73 1.52
C LEU A 68 -1.60 19.75 2.99
N ASP A 69 -1.26 18.73 3.77
CA ASP A 69 -1.70 18.63 5.17
C ASP A 69 -0.63 19.09 6.17
N ASN A 70 0.65 19.05 5.79
CA ASN A 70 1.78 19.39 6.68
C ASN A 70 1.73 18.61 8.01
N ASP A 71 1.53 17.31 7.90
CA ASP A 71 1.52 16.38 9.02
C ASP A 71 2.95 15.87 9.31
N ASP A 72 3.35 15.84 10.58
CA ASP A 72 4.70 15.48 11.07
C ASP A 72 4.93 13.96 11.20
#